data_AF-A0A938BCP1-F1
#
_entry.id   AF-A0A938BCP1-F1
#
_cell.length_a   1.000
_cell.length_b   1.000
_cell.length_c   1.000
_cell.angle_alpha   90.00
_cell.angle_beta   90.00
_cell.angle_gamma   90.00
#
_symmetry.space_group_name_H-M   'P 1'
#
loop_
_entity.id
_entity.type
_entity.pdbx_description
1 polymer ?
#
loop_
_entity_poly.entity_id
_entity_poly.type
_entity_poly.pdbx_seq_one_letter_code
_entity_poly.pdbx_strand_id
1 'polypeptide(L)' 'MIESYAYDIIKEEGIKEGILETVKRMVLEALDERFGVVPVKIVEKVRGISNDIVLNGLHRRAVRCSSLDEFENILERTMT' A
#
# COMPACT_ATOMS: atom_id res chain seq x y z
N MET A 1 0.98 0.61 -37.61
CA MET A 1 1.73 -0.01 -36.50
C MET A 1 1.18 0.55 -35.17
N ILE A 2 -0.09 0.26 -34.87
CA ILE A 2 -0.79 0.75 -33.64
C ILE A 2 -0.67 -0.26 -32.50
N GLU A 3 -0.48 -1.54 -32.84
CA GLU A 3 -0.41 -2.66 -31.89
C GLU A 3 0.77 -2.55 -30.91
N SER A 4 1.89 -1.95 -31.29
CA SER A 4 3.04 -1.77 -30.39
C SER A 4 2.77 -0.78 -29.26
N TYR A 5 2.11 0.35 -29.55
CA TYR A 5 1.89 1.41 -28.55
C TYR A 5 0.86 1.00 -27.49
N ALA A 6 -0.23 0.34 -27.91
CA ALA A 6 -1.22 -0.20 -26.97
C ALA A 6 -0.61 -1.30 -26.09
N TYR A 7 0.25 -2.16 -26.66
CA TYR A 7 0.96 -3.19 -25.90
C TYR A 7 1.88 -2.59 -24.83
N ASP A 8 2.66 -1.56 -25.18
CA ASP A 8 3.58 -0.90 -24.24
C ASP A 8 2.82 -0.23 -23.09
N ILE A 9 1.68 0.42 -23.37
CA ILE A 9 0.82 1.00 -22.33
C ILE A 9 0.31 -0.08 -21.38
N ILE A 10 -0.29 -1.16 -21.91
CA ILE A 10 -0.86 -2.24 -21.09
C ILE A 10 0.24 -2.86 -20.21
N LYS A 11 1.43 -3.07 -20.77
CA LYS A 11 2.57 -3.60 -20.03
C LYS A 11 3.02 -2.65 -18.92
N GLU A 12 3.12 -1.34 -19.20
CA GLU A 12 3.49 -0.35 -18.19
C GLU A 12 2.45 -0.22 -17.07
N GLU A 13 1.16 -0.23 -17.41
CA GLU A 13 0.07 -0.19 -16.42
C GLU A 13 0.10 -1.43 -15.52
N GLY A 14 0.26 -2.62 -16.10
CA GLY A 14 0.37 -3.85 -15.31
C GLY A 14 1.58 -3.86 -14.36
N ILE A 15 2.72 -3.27 -14.78
CA ILE A 15 3.89 -3.11 -13.90
C ILE A 15 3.57 -2.13 -12.76
N LYS A 16 2.93 -1.00 -13.06
CA LYS A 16 2.54 0.00 -12.05
C LYS A 16 1.57 -0.57 -11.02
N GLU A 17 0.54 -1.29 -11.48
CA GLU A 17 -0.40 -1.99 -10.60
C GLU A 17 0.29 -3.05 -9.74
N GLY A 18 1.17 -3.86 -10.33
CA GLY A 18 1.93 -4.88 -9.60
C GLY A 18 2.81 -4.28 -8.50
N ILE A 19 3.48 -3.15 -8.77
CA ILE A 19 4.25 -2.41 -7.76
C ILE A 19 3.33 -1.92 -6.65
N LEU A 20 2.20 -1.30 -6.99
CA LEU A 20 1.25 -0.77 -6.02
C LEU A 20 0.73 -1.87 -5.06
N GLU A 21 0.29 -3.00 -5.62
CA GLU A 21 -0.20 -4.14 -4.84
C GLU A 21 0.90 -4.78 -3.98
N THR A 22 2.15 -4.79 -4.47
CA THR A 22 3.29 -5.26 -3.69
C THR A 22 3.50 -4.38 -2.46
N VAL A 23 3.53 -3.05 -2.60
CA VAL A 23 3.76 -2.16 -1.45
C VAL A 23 2.60 -2.23 -0.46
N LYS A 24 1.34 -2.31 -0.93
CA LYS A 24 0.18 -2.55 -0.05
C LYS A 24 0.36 -3.81 0.78
N ARG A 25 0.78 -4.92 0.15
CA ARG A 25 1.04 -6.18 0.84
C ARG A 25 2.13 -6.04 1.89
N MET A 26 3.25 -5.40 1.54
CA MET A 26 4.36 -5.18 2.48
C MET A 26 3.93 -4.38 3.71
N VAL A 27 3.07 -3.37 3.55
CA VAL A 27 2.50 -2.61 4.68
C VAL A 27 1.74 -3.55 5.62
N LEU A 28 0.84 -4.37 5.06
CA LEU A 28 -0.02 -5.26 5.85
C LEU A 28 0.76 -6.39 6.50
N GLU A 29 1.71 -7.00 5.79
CA GLU A 29 2.61 -8.04 6.33
C GLU A 29 3.47 -7.49 7.48
N ALA A 30 3.99 -6.26 7.36
CA ALA A 30 4.75 -5.63 8.44
C ALA A 30 3.90 -5.38 9.69
N LEU A 31 2.61 -5.08 9.54
CA LEU A 31 1.70 -4.93 10.69
C LEU A 31 1.34 -6.28 11.29
N ASP A 32 1.06 -7.28 10.44
CA ASP A 32 0.69 -8.63 10.87
C ASP A 32 1.84 -9.32 11.64
N GLU A 33 3.06 -9.21 11.13
CA GLU A 33 4.26 -9.75 11.80
C GLU A 33 4.50 -9.12 13.18
N ARG A 34 4.21 -7.82 13.32
CA ARG A 34 4.54 -7.07 14.55
C ARG A 34 3.45 -7.12 15.60
N PHE A 35 2.19 -7.18 15.18
CA PHE A 35 1.04 -7.03 16.07
C PHE A 35 0.01 -8.16 15.97
N GLY A 36 0.22 -9.11 15.05
CA GLY A 36 -0.76 -10.13 14.68
C GLY A 36 -1.88 -9.56 13.81
N VAL A 37 -3.01 -10.26 13.79
CA VAL A 37 -4.13 -10.03 12.87
C VAL A 37 -4.49 -8.54 12.73
N VAL A 38 -4.30 -8.02 11.52
CA VAL A 38 -4.59 -6.63 11.20
C VAL A 38 -6.11 -6.39 11.11
N PRO A 39 -6.67 -5.39 11.82
CA PRO A 39 -8.09 -5.04 11.74
C PRO A 39 -8.54 -4.74 10.30
N VAL A 40 -9.70 -5.28 9.91
CA VAL A 40 -10.26 -5.13 8.55
C VAL A 40 -10.33 -3.67 8.10
N LYS A 41 -10.69 -2.75 9.02
CA LYS A 41 -10.72 -1.31 8.75
C LYS A 41 -9.38 -0.75 8.25
N ILE A 42 -8.26 -1.24 8.77
CA ILE A 42 -6.91 -0.82 8.34
C ILE A 42 -6.60 -1.44 6.98
N VAL A 43 -6.95 -2.72 6.79
CA VAL A 43 -6.78 -3.43 5.51
C VAL A 43 -7.49 -2.70 4.37
N GLU A 44 -8.75 -2.34 4.57
CA GLU A 44 -9.55 -1.63 3.57
C GLU A 44 -8.97 -0.25 3.24
N LYS A 45 -8.62 0.54 4.28
CA LYS A 45 -7.98 1.85 4.11
C LYS A 45 -6.68 1.75 3.31
N VAL A 46 -5.79 0.80 3.65
CA VAL A 46 -4.50 0.61 2.92
C VAL A 46 -4.73 0.18 1.48
N ARG A 47 -5.67 -0.75 1.23
CA ARG A 47 -5.99 -1.22 -0.12
C ARG A 47 -6.59 -0.13 -1.01
N GLY A 48 -7.30 0.83 -0.42
CA GLY A 48 -7.86 1.99 -1.12
C GLY A 48 -6.83 3.03 -1.59
N ILE A 49 -5.57 2.94 -1.16
CA ILE A 49 -4.54 3.91 -1.54
C ILE A 49 -3.96 3.57 -2.91
N SER A 50 -3.99 4.53 -3.84
CA SER A 50 -3.43 4.43 -5.19
C SER A 50 -2.13 5.21 -5.40
N ASN A 51 -1.60 5.84 -4.34
CA ASN A 51 -0.37 6.63 -4.39
C ASN A 51 0.80 5.82 -3.80
N ASP A 52 1.79 5.52 -4.63
CA ASP A 52 2.97 4.72 -4.29
C ASP A 52 3.89 5.42 -3.28
N ILE A 53 4.05 6.75 -3.37
CA ILE A 53 4.85 7.54 -2.44
C ILE A 53 4.26 7.46 -1.03
N VAL A 54 2.94 7.59 -0.92
CA VAL A 54 2.19 7.45 0.33
C VAL A 54 2.38 6.04 0.90
N LEU A 55 2.17 5.00 0.10
CA LEU A 55 2.32 3.60 0.55
C LEU A 55 3.74 3.28 1.01
N ASN A 56 4.77 3.78 0.31
CA ASN A 56 6.16 3.63 0.74
C ASN A 56 6.43 4.34 2.09
N GLY A 57 5.81 5.51 2.30
CA GLY A 57 5.83 6.20 3.59
C GLY A 57 5.16 5.38 4.69
N LEU A 58 3.97 4.84 4.41
CA LEU A 58 3.23 3.99 5.34
C LEU A 58 3.99 2.70 5.66
N HIS A 59 4.64 2.05 4.70
CA HIS A 59 5.46 0.87 4.96
C HIS A 59 6.57 1.16 5.97
N ARG A 60 7.28 2.28 5.78
CA ARG A 60 8.30 2.74 6.74
C ARG A 60 7.73 3.01 8.14
N ARG A 61 6.46 3.42 8.24
CA ARG A 61 5.77 3.64 9.52
C ARG A 61 5.27 2.33 10.13
N ALA A 62 4.74 1.41 9.33
CA ALA A 62 4.30 0.08 9.75
C ALA A 62 5.43 -0.71 10.41
N VAL A 63 6.68 -0.55 9.95
CA VAL A 63 7.86 -1.17 10.56
C VAL A 63 8.28 -0.52 11.90
N ARG A 64 7.88 0.75 12.16
CA ARG A 64 8.40 1.54 13.30
C ARG A 64 7.36 1.90 14.37
N CYS A 65 6.08 1.95 14.05
CA CYS A 65 5.02 2.34 14.99
C CYS A 65 5.00 1.41 16.20
N SER A 66 4.48 1.84 17.34
CA SER A 66 4.49 1.07 18.58
C SER A 66 3.22 0.23 18.76
N SER A 67 2.16 0.52 17.99
CA SER A 67 0.89 -0.19 18.02
C SER A 67 0.12 -0.05 16.70
N LEU A 68 -0.95 -0.86 16.56
CA LEU A 68 -1.94 -0.71 15.49
C LEU A 68 -2.71 0.61 15.59
N ASP A 69 -3.01 1.08 16.80
CA ASP A 69 -3.68 2.37 17.01
C ASP A 69 -2.81 3.54 16.55
N GLU A 70 -1.50 3.51 16.83
CA GLU A 70 -0.58 4.53 16.32
C GLU A 70 -0.55 4.52 14.79
N PHE A 71 -0.48 3.34 14.18
CA PHE A 71 -0.51 3.22 12.73
C PHE A 71 -1.81 3.75 12.12
N GLU A 72 -2.96 3.42 12.72
CA GLU A 72 -4.25 3.90 12.25
C GLU A 72 -4.35 5.43 12.31
N ASN A 73 -3.88 6.05 13.39
CA ASN A 73 -3.83 7.51 13.48
C ASN A 73 -2.96 8.14 12.38
N ILE A 74 -1.82 7.51 12.03
CA ILE A 74 -0.97 7.96 10.91
C ILE A 74 -1.73 7.82 9.58
N LEU A 75 -2.42 6.70 9.39
CA LEU A 75 -3.20 6.41 8.18
C LEU A 75 -4.29 7.46 7.97
N GLU A 76 -5.05 7.80 9.01
CA GLU A 76 -6.11 8.80 8.95
C GLU A 76 -5.59 10.20 8.60
N ARG A 77 -4.45 10.59 9.16
CA ARG A 77 -3.80 11.88 8.85
C ARG A 77 -3.25 11.96 7.43
N THR A 78 -3.07 10.81 6.78
CA THR A 78 -2.59 10.73 5.40
C THR A 78 -3.74 10.78 4.39
N MET A 79 -4.97 10.50 4.84
CA MET A 79 -6.20 10.51 4.03
C MET A 79 -7.00 11.81 4.17
N THR A 80 -6.51 12.78 4.96
CA THR A 80 -7.11 14.12 5.13
C THR A 80 -6.47 15.09 4.15
#